data_AF-A0A536E3M1-F1
#
_entry.id   AF-A0A536E3M1-F1
#
_cell.length_a   1.000
_cell.length_b   1.000
_cell.length_c   1.000
_cell.angle_alpha   90.00
_cell.angle_beta   90.00
_cell.angle_gamma   90.00
#
_symmetry.space_group_name_H-M   'P 1'
#
loop_
_entity.id
_entity.type
_entity.pdbx_description
1 polymer ?
#
loop_
_entity_poly.entity_id
_entity_poly.type
_entity_poly.pdbx_seq_one_letter_code
_entity_poly.pdbx_strand_id
1 'polypeptide(L)'
;MAERLVDILGRVPAEYDAIIVGGGHNGLATAAYLGRAGLKTLVLERRDILGGAAVSEHPWPGYTVSTLSYVLSLMPPEVINELELRRHGLTLYPLSADYYVPFPDGSHLLLTKDPAQAHAEISKFSKKDADTWPAFSAYLA
;
A
#
# COMPACT_ATOMS: atom_id res chain seq x y z
N MET A 1 -17.98 -5.88 -34.46
CA MET A 1 -17.42 -5.48 -33.13
C MET A 1 -16.77 -4.11 -33.16
N ALA A 2 -16.02 -3.75 -34.20
CA ALA A 2 -15.39 -2.43 -34.33
C ALA A 2 -16.38 -1.25 -34.38
N GLU A 3 -17.56 -1.43 -34.99
CA GLU A 3 -18.56 -0.36 -35.11
C GLU A 3 -19.19 0.06 -33.78
N ARG A 4 -19.30 -0.84 -32.78
CA ARG A 4 -19.85 -0.51 -31.44
C ARG A 4 -18.91 0.31 -30.55
N LEU A 5 -17.62 0.36 -30.89
CA LEU A 5 -16.67 1.19 -30.14
C LEU A 5 -16.81 2.67 -30.52
N VAL A 6 -17.21 2.97 -31.75
CA VAL A 6 -17.35 4.35 -32.24
C VAL A 6 -18.56 5.05 -31.61
N ASP A 7 -19.64 4.32 -31.31
CA ASP A 7 -20.84 4.87 -30.65
C ASP A 7 -20.65 5.17 -29.15
N ILE A 8 -19.77 4.44 -28.46
CA ILE A 8 -19.35 4.76 -27.07
C ILE A 8 -18.39 5.96 -27.07
N LEU A 9 -17.64 6.16 -28.16
CA LEU A 9 -16.61 7.17 -28.33
C LEU A 9 -17.10 8.40 -29.11
N GLY A 10 -18.38 8.78 -28.96
CA GLY A 10 -18.90 10.05 -29.44
C GLY A 10 -17.96 11.18 -29.01
N ARG A 11 -17.16 11.67 -29.96
CA ARG A 11 -16.10 12.70 -29.83
C ARG A 11 -15.78 13.08 -28.38
N VAL A 12 -14.75 12.47 -27.78
CA VAL A 12 -14.09 13.07 -26.61
C VAL A 12 -13.67 14.47 -27.06
N PRO A 13 -14.25 15.55 -26.49
CA PRO A 13 -13.86 16.91 -26.84
C PRO A 13 -12.37 17.03 -26.50
N ALA A 14 -11.57 17.68 -27.35
CA ALA A 14 -10.12 17.68 -27.14
C ALA A 14 -9.73 18.18 -25.73
N GLU A 15 -8.55 17.70 -25.29
CA GLU A 15 -7.72 18.17 -24.16
C GLU A 15 -7.86 17.41 -22.85
N TYR A 16 -7.43 16.16 -22.81
CA TYR A 16 -6.74 15.62 -21.63
C TYR A 16 -5.36 15.15 -22.10
N ASP A 17 -4.31 15.48 -21.36
CA ASP A 17 -2.94 15.04 -21.66
C ASP A 17 -2.74 13.57 -21.27
N ALA A 18 -3.54 13.07 -20.32
CA ALA A 18 -3.52 11.69 -19.86
C ALA A 18 -4.90 11.22 -19.40
N ILE A 19 -5.19 9.94 -19.63
CA ILE A 19 -6.37 9.24 -19.13
C ILE A 19 -5.91 8.05 -18.29
N ILE A 20 -6.39 7.96 -17.06
CA ILE A 20 -6.12 6.87 -16.13
C ILE A 20 -7.41 6.07 -15.95
N VAL A 21 -7.35 4.77 -16.22
CA VAL A 21 -8.48 3.86 -16.02
C VAL A 21 -8.27 3.11 -14.70
N GLY A 22 -9.12 3.41 -13.73
CA GLY A 22 -9.06 2.91 -12.36
C GLY A 22 -8.71 4.02 -11.36
N GLY A 23 -9.64 4.33 -10.46
CA GLY A 23 -9.48 5.25 -9.33
C GLY A 23 -8.86 4.59 -8.10
N GLY A 24 -7.95 3.64 -8.30
CA GLY A 24 -7.20 3.01 -7.23
C GLY A 24 -6.07 3.89 -6.70
N HIS A 25 -5.52 3.57 -5.53
CA HIS A 25 -4.40 4.32 -4.93
C HIS A 25 -3.22 4.56 -5.90
N ASN A 26 -2.86 3.57 -6.74
CA ASN A 26 -1.83 3.74 -7.76
C ASN A 26 -2.25 4.75 -8.85
N GLY A 27 -3.46 4.62 -9.38
CA GLY A 27 -3.98 5.54 -10.40
C GLY A 27 -4.11 6.97 -9.86
N LEU A 28 -4.54 7.12 -8.61
CA LEU A 28 -4.63 8.43 -7.94
C LEU A 28 -3.26 9.03 -7.65
N ALA A 29 -2.27 8.23 -7.24
CA ALA A 29 -0.90 8.69 -7.08
C ALA A 29 -0.33 9.19 -8.42
N THR A 30 -0.49 8.41 -9.50
CA THR A 30 -0.11 8.83 -10.85
C THR A 30 -0.83 10.13 -11.27
N ALA A 31 -2.14 10.21 -11.06
CA ALA A 31 -2.92 11.40 -11.38
C ALA A 31 -2.43 12.65 -10.63
N ALA A 32 -2.08 12.49 -9.34
CA ALA A 32 -1.57 13.57 -8.52
C ALA A 32 -0.24 14.12 -9.07
N TYR A 33 0.68 13.23 -9.48
CA TYR A 33 1.94 13.63 -10.08
C TYR A 33 1.79 14.28 -11.46
N LEU A 34 0.93 13.74 -12.33
CA LEU A 34 0.65 14.35 -13.64
C LEU A 34 0.01 15.73 -13.47
N GLY A 35 -0.94 15.88 -12.54
CA GLY A 35 -1.54 17.16 -12.20
C GLY A 35 -0.53 18.18 -11.68
N ARG A 36 0.43 17.76 -10.82
CA ARG A 36 1.53 18.61 -10.35
C ARG A 36 2.47 19.04 -11.48
N ALA A 37 2.62 18.23 -12.51
CA ALA A 37 3.36 18.57 -13.72
C ALA A 37 2.56 19.47 -14.70
N GLY A 38 1.32 19.85 -14.34
CA GLY A 38 0.47 20.74 -15.13
C GLY A 38 -0.39 20.03 -16.19
N LEU A 39 -0.39 18.69 -16.21
CA LEU A 39 -1.15 17.91 -17.20
C LEU A 39 -2.62 17.81 -16.81
N LYS A 40 -3.51 18.10 -17.76
CA LYS A 40 -4.94 17.91 -17.62
C LYS A 40 -5.26 16.42 -17.69
N THR A 41 -5.43 15.79 -16.52
CA THR A 41 -5.56 14.34 -16.38
C THR A 41 -7.01 13.94 -16.06
N LEU A 42 -7.55 12.97 -16.80
CA LEU A 42 -8.86 12.35 -16.53
C LEU A 42 -8.69 11.01 -15.82
N VAL A 43 -9.33 10.82 -14.66
CA VAL A 43 -9.40 9.53 -13.98
C VAL A 43 -10.81 8.95 -14.13
N LEU A 44 -10.89 7.72 -14.62
CA LEU A 44 -12.15 6.99 -14.80
C LEU A 44 -12.22 5.83 -13.82
N GLU A 45 -13.14 5.89 -12.87
CA GLU A 45 -13.43 4.79 -11.94
C GLU A 45 -14.85 4.27 -12.19
N ARG A 46 -15.01 2.94 -12.13
CA ARG A 46 -16.30 2.28 -12.34
C ARG A 46 -17.18 2.36 -11.09
N ARG A 47 -16.57 2.27 -9.91
CA ARG A 47 -17.24 2.37 -8.61
C ARG A 47 -17.61 3.83 -8.32
N ASP A 48 -18.56 3.99 -7.42
CA ASP A 48 -18.95 5.26 -6.81
C ASP A 48 -17.94 5.75 -5.74
N ILE A 49 -16.88 4.98 -5.49
CA ILE A 49 -15.85 5.26 -4.50
C ILE A 49 -14.44 5.14 -5.09
N LEU A 50 -13.52 5.96 -4.58
CA LEU A 50 -12.10 5.99 -4.93
C LEU A 50 -11.27 5.21 -3.90
N GLY A 51 -10.08 4.76 -4.31
CA GLY A 51 -9.08 4.12 -3.45
C GLY A 51 -8.69 2.70 -3.92
N GLY A 52 -9.55 2.04 -4.70
CA GLY A 52 -9.29 0.70 -5.23
C GLY A 52 -9.05 -0.31 -4.10
N ALA A 53 -7.88 -0.97 -4.10
CA ALA A 53 -7.51 -1.92 -3.06
C ALA A 53 -7.29 -1.30 -1.67
N ALA A 54 -7.19 0.03 -1.57
CA ALA A 54 -6.95 0.76 -0.31
C ALA A 54 -8.25 1.26 0.34
N VAL A 55 -9.43 0.88 -0.20
CA VAL A 55 -10.71 1.29 0.41
C VAL A 55 -10.98 0.54 1.71
N SER A 56 -11.58 1.27 2.64
CA SER A 56 -12.18 0.73 3.85
C SER A 56 -13.65 0.42 3.58
N GLU A 57 -14.05 -0.83 3.81
CA GLU A 57 -15.41 -1.31 3.63
C GLU A 57 -16.06 -1.55 5.00
N HIS A 58 -17.40 -1.51 5.03
CA HIS A 58 -18.19 -1.69 6.24
C HIS A 58 -19.18 -2.85 6.08
N PRO A 59 -18.72 -4.09 5.87
CA PRO A 59 -19.61 -5.23 5.65
C PRO A 59 -20.44 -5.61 6.87
N TRP A 60 -20.05 -5.16 8.07
CA TRP A 60 -20.77 -5.44 9.33
C TRP A 60 -20.95 -4.18 10.18
N PRO A 61 -22.10 -4.03 10.90
CA PRO A 61 -22.34 -2.87 11.76
C PRO A 61 -21.25 -2.68 12.81
N GLY A 62 -20.68 -1.48 12.88
CA GLY A 62 -19.63 -1.13 13.84
C GLY A 62 -18.22 -1.59 13.44
N TYR A 63 -18.05 -2.22 12.27
CA TYR A 63 -16.74 -2.69 11.79
C TYR A 63 -16.29 -1.94 10.54
N THR A 64 -14.98 -1.71 10.48
CA THR A 64 -14.30 -1.17 9.30
C THR A 64 -13.24 -2.18 8.89
N VAL A 65 -13.25 -2.60 7.63
CA VAL A 65 -12.39 -3.64 7.10
C VAL A 65 -11.62 -3.07 5.93
N SER A 66 -10.29 -3.18 5.95
CA SER A 66 -9.51 -2.87 4.75
C SER A 66 -9.69 -3.98 3.71
N THR A 67 -9.88 -3.60 2.46
CA THR A 67 -10.15 -4.56 1.38
C THR A 67 -8.95 -5.44 1.07
N LEU A 68 -7.76 -4.85 0.87
CA LEU A 68 -6.59 -5.59 0.43
C LEU A 68 -5.26 -4.90 0.77
N SER A 69 -5.19 -3.58 0.60
CA SER A 69 -3.97 -2.79 0.79
C SER A 69 -4.06 -2.00 2.09
N TYR A 70 -3.49 -2.56 3.16
CA TYR A 70 -3.54 -2.00 4.53
C TYR A 70 -2.16 -1.73 5.15
N VAL A 71 -1.08 -2.12 4.47
CA VAL A 71 0.30 -1.83 4.88
C VAL A 71 0.95 -0.86 3.88
N LEU A 72 1.73 0.08 4.41
CA LEU A 72 2.49 1.07 3.63
C LEU A 72 4.00 0.81 3.65
N SER A 73 4.42 -0.44 3.91
CA SER A 73 5.82 -0.80 4.20
C SER A 73 6.81 -0.45 3.08
N LEU A 74 6.35 -0.33 1.83
CA LEU A 74 7.17 0.02 0.67
C LEU A 74 6.90 1.43 0.14
N MET A 75 6.13 2.26 0.85
CA MET A 75 5.83 3.62 0.42
C MET A 75 7.08 4.50 0.57
N PRO A 76 7.61 5.09 -0.52
CA PRO A 76 8.74 6.00 -0.43
C PRO A 76 8.35 7.24 0.39
N PRO A 77 9.17 7.67 1.37
CA PRO A 77 8.90 8.89 2.15
C PRO A 77 8.73 10.13 1.28
N GLU A 78 9.39 10.17 0.13
CA GLU A 78 9.33 11.23 -0.87
C GLU A 78 7.88 11.42 -1.33
N VAL A 79 7.16 10.34 -1.63
CA VAL A 79 5.75 10.43 -2.08
C VAL A 79 4.86 11.04 -1.01
N ILE A 80 5.07 10.67 0.25
CA ILE A 80 4.31 11.24 1.39
C ILE A 80 4.57 12.74 1.51
N ASN A 81 5.83 13.15 1.37
CA ASN A 81 6.25 14.55 1.53
C ASN A 81 5.82 15.40 0.33
N GLU A 82 6.09 14.94 -0.88
CA GLU A 82 5.84 15.64 -2.13
C GLU A 82 4.35 15.84 -2.42
N LEU A 83 3.52 14.86 -2.07
CA LEU A 83 2.05 14.96 -2.17
C LEU A 83 1.40 15.49 -0.89
N GLU A 84 2.21 15.94 0.09
CA GLU A 84 1.77 16.49 1.37
C GLU A 84 0.71 15.61 2.09
N LEU A 85 0.82 14.28 2.00
CA LEU A 85 -0.28 13.37 2.39
C LEU A 85 -0.69 13.53 3.87
N ARG A 86 0.26 13.90 4.75
CA ARG A 86 0.00 14.18 6.16
C ARG A 86 -0.95 15.37 6.35
N ARG A 87 -0.77 16.44 5.54
CA ARG A 87 -1.68 17.60 5.51
C ARG A 87 -3.08 17.19 5.02
N HIS A 88 -3.15 16.15 4.19
CA HIS A 88 -4.41 15.56 3.70
C HIS A 88 -4.96 14.45 4.61
N GLY A 89 -4.44 14.29 5.83
CA GLY A 89 -4.99 13.39 6.84
C GLY A 89 -4.31 12.02 6.96
N LEU A 90 -3.20 11.77 6.24
CA LEU A 90 -2.44 10.54 6.42
C LEU A 90 -1.85 10.45 7.84
N THR A 91 -2.28 9.44 8.57
CA THR A 91 -1.70 9.03 9.86
C THR A 91 -1.03 7.67 9.69
N LEU A 92 0.22 7.54 10.11
CA LEU A 92 0.96 6.28 10.10
C LEU A 92 1.04 5.72 11.51
N TYR A 93 0.66 4.46 11.65
CA TYR A 93 0.81 3.70 12.89
C TYR A 93 2.00 2.76 12.76
N PRO A 94 3.12 3.02 13.45
CA PRO A 94 4.28 2.14 13.40
C PRO A 94 3.94 0.80 14.05
N LEU A 95 4.24 -0.29 13.35
CA LEU A 95 4.18 -1.64 13.92
C LEU A 95 5.36 -1.86 14.85
N SER A 96 5.08 -2.32 16.07
CA SER A 96 6.07 -2.59 17.11
C SER A 96 6.84 -3.90 16.86
N ALA A 97 6.17 -4.86 16.22
CA ALA A 97 6.73 -6.14 15.80
C ALA A 97 6.53 -6.30 14.30
N ASP A 98 7.52 -6.86 13.62
CA ASP A 98 7.48 -7.09 12.18
C ASP A 98 6.63 -8.33 11.87
N TYR A 99 6.70 -9.36 12.73
CA TYR A 99 5.93 -10.58 12.54
C TYR A 99 5.73 -11.35 13.85
N TYR A 100 4.59 -12.03 13.97
CA TYR A 100 4.30 -12.96 15.06
C TYR A 100 3.79 -14.28 14.48
N VAL A 101 4.48 -15.39 14.81
CA VAL A 101 4.11 -16.74 14.37
C VAL A 101 3.77 -17.58 15.60
N PRO A 102 2.48 -17.81 15.90
CA PRO A 102 2.08 -18.73 16.97
C PRO A 102 2.16 -20.19 16.50
N PHE A 103 2.60 -21.08 17.38
CA PHE A 103 2.57 -22.52 17.18
C PHE A 103 1.49 -23.20 18.05
N PRO A 104 0.96 -24.37 17.65
CA PRO A 104 -0.09 -25.06 18.40
C PRO A 104 0.31 -25.49 19.83
N ASP A 105 1.61 -25.64 20.09
CA ASP A 105 2.15 -26.01 21.40
C ASP A 105 2.28 -24.81 22.37
N GLY A 106 1.87 -23.62 21.93
CA GLY A 106 1.95 -22.38 22.69
C GLY A 106 3.30 -21.65 22.58
N SER A 107 4.29 -22.23 21.90
CA SER A 107 5.50 -21.50 21.52
C SER A 107 5.21 -20.48 20.40
N HIS A 108 6.12 -19.54 20.19
CA HIS A 108 5.99 -18.54 19.15
C HIS A 108 7.35 -18.01 18.69
N LEU A 109 7.36 -17.43 17.48
CA LEU A 109 8.42 -16.55 17.00
C LEU A 109 7.87 -15.12 16.95
N LEU A 110 8.48 -14.20 17.71
CA LEU A 110 8.21 -12.77 17.61
C LEU A 110 9.40 -12.07 16.96
N LEU A 111 9.24 -11.61 15.71
CA LEU A 111 10.25 -10.80 15.03
C LEU A 111 9.97 -9.32 15.30
N THR A 112 11.00 -8.61 15.72
CA THR A 112 10.94 -7.18 16.00
C THR A 112 12.13 -6.47 15.37
N LYS A 113 12.07 -5.14 15.37
CA LYS A 113 13.15 -4.28 14.90
C LYS A 113 14.34 -4.19 15.85
N ASP A 114 14.19 -4.68 17.09
CA ASP A 114 15.30 -4.76 18.05
C ASP A 114 16.16 -6.00 17.71
N PRO A 115 17.42 -5.82 17.29
CA PRO A 115 18.27 -6.93 16.88
C PRO A 115 18.55 -7.93 18.01
N ALA A 116 18.62 -7.48 19.27
CA ALA A 116 18.86 -8.35 20.41
C ALA A 116 17.61 -9.17 20.73
N GLN A 117 16.42 -8.56 20.66
CA GLN A 117 15.17 -9.28 20.81
C GLN A 117 14.97 -10.29 19.67
N ALA A 118 15.21 -9.89 18.41
CA ALA A 118 15.11 -10.78 17.27
C ALA A 118 16.08 -11.98 17.39
N HIS A 119 17.34 -11.73 17.80
CA HIS A 119 18.32 -12.79 18.05
C HIS A 119 17.84 -13.76 19.14
N ALA A 120 17.35 -13.24 20.27
CA ALA A 120 16.84 -14.06 21.37
C ALA A 120 15.63 -14.91 20.95
N GLU A 121 14.70 -14.34 20.16
CA GLU A 121 13.51 -15.02 19.65
C GLU A 121 13.87 -16.12 18.64
N ILE A 122 14.75 -15.85 17.68
CA ILE A 122 15.22 -16.84 16.70
C ILE A 122 16.03 -17.95 17.39
N SER A 123 16.82 -17.62 18.42
CA SER A 123 17.64 -18.58 19.17
C SER A 123 16.84 -19.67 19.85
N LYS A 124 15.54 -19.46 20.13
CA LYS A 124 14.62 -20.49 20.64
C LYS A 124 14.45 -21.65 19.66
N PHE A 125 14.63 -21.40 18.37
CA PHE A 125 14.46 -22.37 17.28
C PHE A 125 15.79 -22.78 16.65
N SER A 126 16.71 -21.83 16.45
CA SER A 126 18.00 -22.06 15.80
C SER A 126 19.01 -21.00 16.18
N LYS A 127 20.02 -21.38 16.97
CA LYS A 127 21.14 -20.49 17.31
C LYS A 127 21.92 -20.06 16.07
N LYS A 128 22.11 -20.98 15.11
CA LYS A 128 22.83 -20.70 13.86
C LYS A 128 22.14 -19.59 13.06
N ASP A 129 20.82 -19.65 12.94
CA ASP A 129 20.07 -18.65 12.19
C ASP A 129 20.02 -17.33 12.95
N ALA A 130 19.90 -17.36 14.28
CA ALA A 130 20.00 -16.16 15.10
C ALA A 130 21.36 -15.45 14.93
N ASP A 131 22.46 -16.20 14.98
CA ASP A 131 23.81 -15.66 14.81
C ASP A 131 24.05 -15.11 13.37
N THR A 132 23.33 -15.62 12.36
CA THR A 132 23.43 -15.16 10.96
C THR A 132 22.45 -14.03 10.62
N TRP A 133 21.38 -13.89 11.40
CA TRP A 133 20.28 -12.95 11.16
C TRP A 133 20.74 -11.50 10.92
N PRO A 134 21.70 -10.92 11.67
CA PRO A 134 22.13 -9.54 11.42
C PRO A 134 22.67 -9.32 10.01
N ALA A 135 23.42 -10.29 9.46
CA ALA A 135 23.94 -10.19 8.10
C ALA A 135 22.83 -10.29 7.05
N PHE A 136 21.84 -11.15 7.29
CA PHE A 136 20.67 -11.27 6.42
C PHE A 136 19.79 -10.01 6.46
N SER A 137 19.51 -9.47 7.65
CA SER A 137 18.73 -8.24 7.78
C SER A 137 19.43 -7.05 7.12
N ALA A 138 20.75 -6.93 7.26
CA ALA A 138 21.52 -5.87 6.59
C ALA A 138 21.50 -6.00 5.06
N TYR A 139 21.39 -7.21 4.52
CA TYR A 139 21.25 -7.42 3.07
C TYR A 139 19.89 -6.95 2.51
N LEU A 140 18.85 -6.95 3.34
CA LEU A 140 17.49 -6.56 2.95
C LEU A 140 17.17 -5.07 3.19
N ALA A 141 18.01 -4.36 3.92
CA ALA A 141 17.84 -2.95 4.28
C ALA A 141 18.38 -2.02 3.18
#